data_AF-C7XTN0-F1
#
_entry.id   AF-C7XTN0-F1
#
_cell.length_a   1.000
_cell.length_b   1.000
_cell.length_c   1.000
_cell.angle_alpha   90.00
_cell.angle_beta   90.00
_cell.angle_gamma   90.00
#
_symmetry.space_group_name_H-M   'P 1'
#
loop_
_entity.id
_entity.type
_entity.pdbx_description
1 polymer ?
#
loop_
_entity_poly.entity_id
_entity_poly.type
_entity_poly.pdbx_seq_one_letter_code
_entity_poly.pdbx_strand_id
1 'polypeptide(L)'
;MKRFNKKMAFSLCYAWVMVILALISICLIILDYAKMITLTDQPYSLIDNVVWVIFVSDYCIRLLFADNKRAFLKANIFDLLSIIPVSGLFTVFRISRITRLLRLLRIIRLVGMAGRLKHFLKVNGLIYYLYVSCALLIISACLYSFAEHTNLENALWWSITTATTVGYGDMTPKTGLGRIAAIVLMLVGIGFVGMLTSSITNFFTNQDQINLKKEIRSLHEENTQIMKKLTELQSMMKDDD
;
A
#
# COMPACT_ATOMS: atom_id res chain seq x y z
N MET A 1 27.12 12.48 6.37
CA MET A 1 26.04 12.25 5.38
C MET A 1 25.86 10.79 4.90
N LYS A 2 26.89 9.93 4.87
CA LYS A 2 26.77 8.52 4.39
C LYS A 2 25.97 7.54 5.28
N ARG A 3 25.75 7.83 6.57
CA ARG A 3 25.07 6.92 7.53
C ARG A 3 23.53 6.98 7.46
N PHE A 4 22.96 8.07 6.93
CA PHE A 4 21.50 8.28 6.82
C PHE A 4 20.90 7.50 5.63
N ASN A 5 21.62 7.42 4.49
CA ASN A 5 21.16 6.67 3.31
C ASN A 5 21.10 5.15 3.54
N LYS A 6 21.98 4.57 4.36
CA LYS A 6 21.95 3.11 4.63
C LYS A 6 20.72 2.69 5.45
N LYS A 7 20.30 3.49 6.44
CA LYS A 7 19.09 3.19 7.23
C LYS A 7 17.82 3.30 6.38
N MET A 8 17.76 4.30 5.51
CA MET A 8 16.63 4.49 4.59
C MET A 8 16.56 3.39 3.53
N ALA A 9 17.69 3.06 2.88
CA ALA A 9 17.75 1.97 1.91
C ALA A 9 17.41 0.61 2.53
N PHE A 10 17.87 0.36 3.77
CA PHE A 10 17.53 -0.85 4.51
C PHE A 10 16.02 -0.91 4.84
N SER A 11 15.42 0.20 5.26
CA SER A 11 13.97 0.27 5.49
C SER A 11 13.14 0.10 4.21
N LEU A 12 13.63 0.60 3.07
CA LEU A 12 12.99 0.41 1.77
C LEU A 12 13.10 -1.04 1.31
N CYS A 13 14.28 -1.63 1.37
CA CYS A 13 14.51 -3.04 1.02
C CYS A 13 13.63 -3.96 1.86
N TYR A 14 13.59 -3.74 3.18
CA TYR A 14 12.71 -4.44 4.10
C TYR A 14 11.22 -4.27 3.71
N ALA A 15 10.77 -3.05 3.41
CA ALA A 15 9.37 -2.82 3.00
C ALA A 15 9.02 -3.58 1.71
N TRP A 16 9.90 -3.57 0.71
CA TRP A 16 9.70 -4.30 -0.54
C TRP A 16 9.68 -5.81 -0.35
N VAL A 17 10.56 -6.36 0.49
CA VAL A 17 10.57 -7.79 0.83
C VAL A 17 9.24 -8.20 1.47
N MET A 18 8.73 -7.40 2.41
CA MET A 18 7.43 -7.68 3.04
C MET A 18 6.27 -7.55 2.05
N VAL A 19 6.37 -6.63 1.08
CA VAL A 19 5.41 -6.50 -0.03
C VAL A 19 5.38 -7.75 -0.90
N ILE A 20 6.54 -8.21 -1.32
CA ILE A 20 6.67 -9.41 -2.15
C ILE A 20 6.13 -10.64 -1.40
N LEU A 21 6.49 -10.82 -0.13
CA LEU A 21 6.01 -11.95 0.68
C LEU A 21 4.49 -12.00 0.82
N ALA A 22 3.84 -10.85 0.97
CA ALA A 22 2.38 -10.84 1.05
C ALA A 22 1.71 -11.06 -0.31
N LEU A 23 2.27 -10.52 -1.39
CA LEU A 23 1.79 -10.78 -2.74
C LEU A 23 1.87 -12.29 -3.05
N ILE A 24 2.98 -12.93 -2.70
CA ILE A 24 3.16 -14.39 -2.80
C ILE A 24 2.08 -15.10 -1.98
N SER A 25 1.85 -14.69 -0.73
CA SER A 25 0.82 -15.27 0.13
C SER A 25 -0.58 -15.16 -0.46
N ILE A 26 -0.89 -14.05 -1.13
CA ILE A 26 -2.22 -13.81 -1.73
C ILE A 26 -2.38 -14.59 -3.03
N CYS A 27 -1.34 -14.64 -3.87
CA CYS A 27 -1.33 -15.51 -5.04
C CYS A 27 -1.60 -16.96 -4.65
N LEU A 28 -0.95 -17.46 -3.60
CA LEU A 28 -1.18 -18.79 -3.06
C LEU A 28 -2.66 -19.00 -2.68
N ILE A 29 -3.27 -18.06 -1.98
CA ILE A 29 -4.70 -18.13 -1.61
C ILE A 29 -5.61 -18.10 -2.84
N ILE A 30 -5.31 -17.27 -3.83
CA ILE A 30 -6.09 -17.18 -5.07
C ILE A 30 -6.02 -18.50 -5.83
N LEU A 31 -4.83 -19.10 -5.96
CA LEU A 31 -4.63 -20.39 -6.63
C LEU A 31 -5.37 -21.53 -5.91
N ASP A 32 -5.45 -21.51 -4.58
CA ASP A 32 -6.22 -22.46 -3.76
C ASP A 32 -7.74 -22.26 -3.88
N TYR A 33 -8.16 -21.01 -4.02
CA TYR A 33 -9.56 -20.69 -4.29
C TYR A 33 -9.98 -21.15 -5.70
N ALA A 34 -9.13 -20.91 -6.69
CA ALA A 34 -9.28 -21.36 -8.08
C ALA A 34 -9.17 -22.88 -8.28
N LYS A 35 -8.94 -23.66 -7.20
CA LYS A 35 -8.74 -25.12 -7.20
C LYS A 35 -7.57 -25.58 -8.11
N MET A 36 -6.64 -24.70 -8.43
CA MET A 36 -5.44 -25.05 -9.20
C MET A 36 -4.36 -25.67 -8.31
N ILE A 37 -4.32 -25.25 -7.04
CA ILE A 37 -3.48 -25.84 -6.01
C ILE A 37 -4.33 -26.13 -4.77
N THR A 38 -3.85 -26.99 -3.89
CA THR A 38 -4.41 -27.12 -2.54
C THR A 38 -3.38 -26.61 -1.55
N LEU A 39 -3.71 -25.57 -0.77
CA LEU A 39 -2.76 -24.98 0.18
C LEU A 39 -2.34 -25.93 1.30
N THR A 40 -3.10 -26.99 1.52
CA THR A 40 -2.82 -28.04 2.50
C THR A 40 -1.72 -28.98 2.02
N ASP A 41 -1.49 -29.05 0.70
CA ASP A 41 -0.54 -29.98 0.09
C ASP A 41 0.86 -29.36 0.02
N GLN A 42 1.87 -30.23 0.14
CA GLN A 42 3.26 -29.84 -0.08
C GLN A 42 3.49 -29.63 -1.58
N PRO A 43 4.23 -28.58 -2.00
CA PRO A 43 5.06 -27.69 -1.20
C PRO A 43 4.37 -26.41 -0.70
N TYR A 44 3.12 -26.15 -1.10
CA TYR A 44 2.43 -24.87 -0.86
C TYR A 44 2.17 -24.60 0.63
N SER A 45 1.89 -25.65 1.40
CA SER A 45 1.75 -25.56 2.85
C SER A 45 3.04 -25.10 3.53
N LEU A 46 4.20 -25.55 3.06
CA LEU A 46 5.50 -25.12 3.59
C LEU A 46 5.71 -23.64 3.31
N ILE A 47 5.44 -23.19 2.07
CA ILE A 47 5.63 -21.79 1.68
C ILE A 47 4.70 -20.89 2.49
N ASP A 48 3.41 -21.22 2.62
CA ASP A 48 2.45 -20.43 3.41
C ASP A 48 2.87 -20.36 4.89
N ASN A 49 3.35 -21.47 5.47
CA ASN A 49 3.84 -21.51 6.84
C ASN A 49 5.11 -20.67 7.03
N VAL A 50 6.07 -20.74 6.11
CA VAL A 50 7.30 -19.93 6.17
C VAL A 50 6.96 -18.44 6.11
N VAL A 51 6.09 -18.04 5.17
CA VAL A 51 5.64 -16.64 5.06
C VAL A 51 4.93 -16.19 6.33
N TRP A 52 4.08 -17.06 6.92
CA TRP A 52 3.42 -16.78 8.18
C TRP A 52 4.41 -16.61 9.34
N VAL A 53 5.41 -17.50 9.49
CA VAL A 53 6.45 -17.39 10.53
C VAL A 53 7.22 -16.07 10.40
N ILE A 54 7.53 -15.65 9.17
CA ILE A 54 8.20 -14.37 8.93
C ILE A 54 7.32 -13.21 9.43
N PHE A 55 6.02 -13.17 9.08
CA PHE A 55 5.11 -12.12 9.53
C PHE A 55 4.89 -12.10 11.06
N VAL A 56 4.79 -13.28 11.69
CA VAL A 56 4.68 -13.40 13.15
C VAL A 56 5.92 -12.82 13.82
N SER A 57 7.10 -13.30 13.41
CA SER A 57 8.38 -12.91 13.99
C SER A 57 8.59 -11.41 13.87
N ASP A 58 8.31 -10.88 12.68
CA ASP A 58 8.35 -9.47 12.35
C ASP A 58 7.49 -8.59 13.28
N TYR A 59 6.24 -8.99 13.51
CA TYR A 59 5.33 -8.28 14.41
C TYR A 59 5.76 -8.41 15.87
N CYS A 60 6.20 -9.58 16.30
CA CYS A 60 6.70 -9.81 17.65
C CYS A 60 7.91 -8.92 17.95
N ILE A 61 8.88 -8.85 17.03
CA ILE A 61 10.04 -7.95 17.15
C ILE A 61 9.56 -6.51 17.30
N ARG A 62 8.67 -6.02 16.42
CA ARG A 62 8.14 -4.65 16.54
C ARG A 62 7.40 -4.39 17.86
N LEU A 63 6.63 -5.37 18.34
CA LEU A 63 5.90 -5.26 19.59
C LEU A 63 6.84 -5.22 20.80
N LEU A 64 7.97 -5.94 20.75
CA LEU A 64 8.99 -5.93 21.80
C LEU A 64 9.74 -4.58 21.86
N PHE A 65 10.00 -3.97 20.71
CA PHE A 65 10.68 -2.67 20.60
C PHE A 65 9.74 -1.46 20.71
N ALA A 66 8.44 -1.65 20.87
CA ALA A 66 7.48 -0.55 20.98
C ALA A 66 7.45 0.03 22.41
N ASP A 67 7.63 1.34 22.54
CA ASP A 67 7.61 2.05 23.83
C ASP A 67 6.30 1.85 24.61
N ASN A 68 5.17 1.77 23.90
CA ASN A 68 3.87 1.49 24.48
C ASN A 68 3.12 0.39 23.72
N LYS A 69 3.17 -0.83 24.27
CA LYS A 69 2.58 -2.05 23.66
C LYS A 69 1.09 -1.91 23.37
N ARG A 70 0.31 -1.27 24.26
CA ARG A 70 -1.14 -1.12 24.08
C ARG A 70 -1.48 -0.12 22.97
N ALA A 71 -0.74 0.99 22.90
CA ALA A 71 -0.88 1.95 21.81
C ALA A 71 -0.47 1.33 20.47
N PHE A 72 0.60 0.55 20.47
CA PHE A 72 1.08 -0.17 19.28
C PHE A 72 0.06 -1.20 18.77
N LEU A 73 -0.54 -2.00 19.66
CA LEU A 73 -1.59 -2.96 19.32
C LEU A 73 -2.80 -2.28 18.67
N LYS A 74 -3.27 -1.16 19.24
CA LYS A 74 -4.39 -0.39 18.66
C LYS A 74 -4.05 0.19 17.30
N ALA A 75 -2.84 0.72 17.13
CA ALA A 75 -2.39 1.31 15.88
C ALA A 75 -2.15 0.28 14.76
N ASN A 76 -1.85 -0.97 15.13
CA ASN A 76 -1.49 -2.06 14.21
C ASN A 76 -2.47 -3.25 14.32
N ILE A 77 -3.75 -2.96 14.53
CA ILE A 77 -4.80 -3.98 14.68
C ILE A 77 -4.91 -4.86 13.42
N PHE A 78 -4.72 -4.28 12.22
CA PHE A 78 -4.76 -5.02 10.95
C PHE A 78 -3.57 -5.97 10.76
N ASP A 79 -2.39 -5.57 11.25
CA ASP A 79 -1.19 -6.42 11.29
C ASP A 79 -1.41 -7.58 12.29
N LEU A 80 -2.08 -7.33 13.42
CA LEU A 80 -2.44 -8.37 14.38
C LEU A 80 -3.43 -9.38 13.77
N LEU A 81 -4.49 -8.88 13.13
CA LEU A 81 -5.48 -9.70 12.40
C LEU A 81 -4.86 -10.56 11.30
N SER A 82 -3.77 -10.08 10.69
CA SER A 82 -3.03 -10.78 9.64
C SER A 82 -2.28 -12.03 10.12
N ILE A 83 -1.96 -12.07 11.41
CA ILE A 83 -1.10 -13.07 12.05
C ILE A 83 -1.91 -14.17 12.72
N ILE A 84 -3.16 -13.89 13.13
CA ILE A 84 -4.02 -14.87 13.80
C ILE A 84 -4.20 -16.09 12.88
N PRO A 85 -3.78 -17.30 13.30
CA PRO A 85 -3.89 -18.49 12.48
C PRO A 85 -5.33 -19.00 12.49
N VAL A 86 -6.15 -18.46 11.58
CA VAL A 86 -7.58 -18.80 11.49
C VAL A 86 -7.78 -20.29 11.17
N SER A 87 -6.88 -20.91 10.41
CA SER A 87 -6.95 -22.36 10.11
C SER A 87 -6.74 -23.25 11.35
N GLY A 88 -5.83 -22.87 12.26
CA GLY A 88 -5.51 -23.68 13.45
C GLY A 88 -6.63 -23.69 14.50
N LEU A 89 -7.33 -22.56 14.66
CA LEU A 89 -8.43 -22.41 15.62
C LEU A 89 -9.66 -23.27 15.27
N PHE A 90 -9.93 -23.50 13.98
CA PHE A 90 -11.16 -24.15 13.53
C PHE A 90 -11.04 -25.64 13.17
N THR A 91 -9.81 -26.17 13.03
CA THR A 91 -9.59 -27.63 12.92
C THR A 91 -10.08 -28.36 14.17
N VAL A 92 -9.98 -27.72 15.34
CA VAL A 92 -10.47 -28.24 16.63
C VAL A 92 -12.00 -28.35 16.66
N PHE A 93 -12.72 -27.49 15.94
CA PHE A 93 -14.19 -27.46 15.90
C PHE A 93 -14.84 -28.23 14.74
N ARG A 94 -14.05 -28.91 13.88
CA ARG A 94 -14.55 -29.74 12.75
C ARG A 94 -15.43 -29.01 11.71
N ILE A 95 -15.38 -27.68 11.64
CA ILE A 95 -16.15 -26.89 10.67
C ILE A 95 -15.31 -26.62 9.41
N SER A 96 -15.15 -27.63 8.55
CA SER A 96 -14.28 -27.52 7.36
C SER A 96 -14.82 -26.61 6.25
N ARG A 97 -16.10 -26.22 6.30
CA ARG A 97 -16.74 -25.41 5.24
C ARG A 97 -16.45 -23.91 5.40
N ILE A 98 -16.41 -23.42 6.65
CA ILE A 98 -16.19 -22.00 6.97
C ILE A 98 -14.70 -21.62 6.90
N THR A 99 -13.79 -22.58 7.10
CA THR A 99 -12.33 -22.34 7.02
C THR A 99 -11.86 -21.85 5.65
N ARG A 100 -12.59 -22.16 4.57
CA ARG A 100 -12.27 -21.69 3.21
C ARG A 100 -12.63 -20.20 3.03
N LEU A 101 -13.78 -19.77 3.55
CA LEU A 101 -14.20 -18.37 3.51
C LEU A 101 -13.34 -17.49 4.44
N LEU A 102 -12.99 -18.01 5.62
CA LEU A 102 -12.12 -17.29 6.56
C LEU A 102 -10.67 -17.15 6.06
N ARG A 103 -10.21 -17.97 5.11
CA ARG A 103 -8.92 -17.74 4.44
C ARG A 103 -8.89 -16.42 3.66
N LEU A 104 -10.05 -15.93 3.18
CA LEU A 104 -10.14 -14.64 2.49
C LEU A 104 -9.86 -13.46 3.43
N LEU A 105 -10.05 -13.61 4.74
CA LEU A 105 -9.66 -12.60 5.72
C LEU A 105 -8.14 -12.34 5.69
N ARG A 106 -7.32 -13.25 5.15
CA ARG A 106 -5.89 -13.00 4.94
C ARG A 106 -5.61 -11.88 3.94
N ILE A 107 -6.58 -11.44 3.12
CA ILE A 107 -6.46 -10.23 2.28
C ILE A 107 -6.19 -8.97 3.14
N ILE A 108 -6.60 -9.00 4.41
CA ILE A 108 -6.28 -7.95 5.40
C ILE A 108 -4.75 -7.78 5.58
N ARG A 109 -3.92 -8.76 5.18
CA ARG A 109 -2.46 -8.62 5.10
C ARG A 109 -2.04 -7.41 4.26
N LEU A 110 -2.67 -7.19 3.11
CA LEU A 110 -2.40 -6.01 2.25
C LEU A 110 -2.69 -4.70 2.98
N VAL A 111 -3.78 -4.68 3.75
CA VAL A 111 -4.24 -3.52 4.51
C VAL A 111 -3.25 -3.19 5.63
N GLY A 112 -2.75 -4.20 6.35
CA GLY A 112 -1.68 -4.05 7.34
C GLY A 112 -0.39 -3.48 6.73
N MET A 113 -0.05 -3.92 5.52
CA MET A 113 1.15 -3.44 4.81
C MET A 113 1.00 -2.04 4.20
N ALA A 114 -0.21 -1.65 3.79
CA ALA A 114 -0.49 -0.28 3.40
C ALA A 114 -0.18 0.69 4.56
N GLY A 115 -0.37 0.22 5.81
CA GLY A 115 0.11 0.88 7.02
C GLY A 115 1.64 1.05 7.10
N ARG A 116 2.43 0.13 6.51
CA ARG A 116 3.91 0.18 6.47
C ARG A 116 4.43 1.12 5.40
N LEU A 117 3.68 1.28 4.31
CA LEU A 117 3.94 2.28 3.27
C LEU A 117 3.43 3.68 3.65
N LYS A 118 2.95 3.89 4.90
CA LYS A 118 2.48 5.20 5.41
C LYS A 118 3.44 6.35 5.19
N HIS A 119 4.75 6.11 5.14
CA HIS A 119 5.72 7.20 4.89
C HIS A 119 5.71 7.67 3.44
N PHE A 120 5.38 6.78 2.49
CA PHE A 120 5.18 7.10 1.07
C PHE A 120 3.73 7.52 0.76
N LEU A 121 2.73 6.98 1.48
CA LEU A 121 1.29 7.18 1.23
C LEU A 121 0.65 8.33 2.03
N LYS A 122 1.41 9.02 2.90
CA LYS A 122 0.92 10.19 3.66
C LYS A 122 0.81 11.47 2.83
N VAL A 123 1.18 11.43 1.56
CA VAL A 123 1.05 12.57 0.65
C VAL A 123 -0.38 12.58 0.11
N ASN A 124 -1.16 13.58 0.51
CA ASN A 124 -2.42 14.01 -0.13
C ASN A 124 -3.63 13.05 -0.09
N GLY A 125 -3.79 12.20 0.92
CA GLY A 125 -5.02 11.41 1.07
C GLY A 125 -5.17 10.24 0.08
N LEU A 126 -4.09 9.88 -0.62
CA LEU A 126 -4.06 8.74 -1.56
C LEU A 126 -4.54 7.45 -0.90
N ILE A 127 -4.15 7.21 0.36
CA ILE A 127 -4.59 6.02 1.11
C ILE A 127 -6.12 5.98 1.28
N TYR A 128 -6.75 7.14 1.53
CA TYR A 128 -8.19 7.23 1.70
C TYR A 128 -8.90 6.96 0.38
N TYR A 129 -8.37 7.52 -0.71
CA TYR A 129 -8.89 7.28 -2.05
C TYR A 129 -8.76 5.80 -2.47
N LEU A 130 -7.62 5.16 -2.18
CA LEU A 130 -7.44 3.71 -2.37
C LEU A 130 -8.50 2.88 -1.66
N TYR A 131 -8.80 3.18 -0.38
CA TYR A 131 -9.85 2.48 0.36
C TYR A 131 -11.23 2.68 -0.27
N VAL A 132 -11.58 3.92 -0.62
CA VAL A 132 -12.86 4.24 -1.26
C VAL A 132 -12.98 3.57 -2.63
N SER A 133 -11.91 3.60 -3.44
CA SER A 133 -11.88 2.94 -4.75
C SER A 133 -12.03 1.42 -4.63
N CYS A 134 -11.32 0.78 -3.71
CA CYS A 134 -11.47 -0.67 -3.48
C CYS A 134 -12.88 -1.03 -2.98
N ALA A 135 -13.46 -0.24 -2.08
CA ALA A 135 -14.81 -0.46 -1.59
C ALA A 135 -15.84 -0.32 -2.72
N LEU A 136 -15.75 0.74 -3.53
CA LEU A 136 -16.63 0.97 -4.67
C LEU A 136 -16.49 -0.11 -5.74
N LEU A 137 -15.28 -0.63 -5.97
CA LEU A 137 -15.03 -1.72 -6.90
C LEU A 137 -15.75 -3.01 -6.46
N ILE A 138 -15.69 -3.34 -5.17
CA ILE A 138 -16.42 -4.50 -4.61
C ILE A 138 -17.93 -4.28 -4.66
N ILE A 139 -18.41 -3.07 -4.31
CA ILE A 139 -19.84 -2.73 -4.38
C ILE A 139 -20.35 -2.85 -5.82
N SER A 140 -19.61 -2.32 -6.79
CA SER A 140 -19.97 -2.43 -8.21
C SER A 140 -19.94 -3.86 -8.71
N ALA A 141 -19.00 -4.70 -8.26
CA ALA A 141 -19.00 -6.13 -8.55
C ALA A 141 -20.25 -6.84 -7.99
N CYS A 142 -20.62 -6.56 -6.74
CA CYS A 142 -21.84 -7.11 -6.14
C CYS A 142 -23.10 -6.65 -6.89
N LEU A 143 -23.19 -5.35 -7.23
CA LEU A 143 -24.33 -4.81 -7.97
C LEU A 143 -24.44 -5.43 -9.37
N TYR A 144 -23.31 -5.60 -10.06
CA TYR A 144 -23.24 -6.24 -11.37
C TYR A 144 -23.61 -7.73 -11.30
N SER A 145 -23.09 -8.46 -10.31
CA SER A 145 -23.44 -9.87 -10.07
C SER A 145 -24.94 -10.04 -9.85
N PHE A 146 -25.54 -9.15 -9.05
CA PHE A 146 -26.97 -9.17 -8.77
C PHE A 146 -27.81 -8.80 -10.00
N ALA A 147 -27.42 -7.74 -10.72
CA ALA A 147 -28.20 -7.21 -11.85
C ALA A 147 -28.09 -8.07 -13.11
N GLU A 148 -26.92 -8.65 -13.39
CA GLU A 148 -26.65 -9.45 -14.59
C GLU A 148 -26.72 -10.97 -14.32
N HIS A 149 -27.12 -11.37 -13.11
CA HIS A 149 -27.22 -12.77 -12.66
C HIS A 149 -25.95 -13.60 -12.96
N THR A 150 -24.79 -12.99 -12.72
CA THR A 150 -23.48 -13.64 -12.93
C THR A 150 -22.82 -13.98 -11.61
N ASN A 151 -21.91 -14.96 -11.64
CA ASN A 151 -21.11 -15.32 -10.47
C ASN A 151 -20.24 -14.14 -10.02
N LEU A 152 -20.03 -14.01 -8.71
CA LEU A 152 -19.25 -12.93 -8.11
C LEU A 152 -17.81 -12.86 -8.67
N GLU A 153 -17.22 -14.01 -9.01
CA GLU A 153 -15.89 -14.11 -9.62
C GLU A 153 -15.81 -13.35 -10.95
N ASN A 154 -16.79 -13.58 -11.82
CA ASN A 154 -16.88 -12.91 -13.12
C ASN A 154 -17.22 -11.42 -12.96
N ALA A 155 -18.04 -11.08 -11.96
CA ALA A 155 -18.35 -9.68 -11.66
C ALA A 155 -17.15 -8.91 -11.10
N LEU A 156 -16.28 -9.57 -10.32
CA LEU A 156 -15.02 -9.01 -9.83
C LEU A 156 -14.01 -8.82 -10.98
N TRP A 157 -13.94 -9.78 -11.90
CA TRP A 157 -13.13 -9.62 -13.11
C TRP A 157 -13.58 -8.42 -13.94
N TRP A 158 -14.88 -8.31 -14.19
CA TRP A 158 -15.48 -7.18 -14.90
C TRP A 158 -15.20 -5.84 -14.19
N SER A 159 -15.33 -5.79 -12.87
CA SER A 159 -15.15 -4.54 -12.13
C SER A 159 -13.67 -4.12 -12.08
N ILE A 160 -12.74 -5.06 -11.94
CA ILE A 160 -11.30 -4.77 -12.00
C ILE A 160 -10.94 -4.23 -13.37
N THR A 161 -11.29 -4.94 -14.45
CA THR A 161 -10.95 -4.55 -15.82
C THR A 161 -11.58 -3.22 -16.23
N THR A 162 -12.76 -2.90 -15.72
CA THR A 162 -13.43 -1.60 -15.91
C THR A 162 -12.76 -0.49 -15.10
N ALA A 163 -12.47 -0.72 -13.81
CA ALA A 163 -11.85 0.27 -12.94
C ALA A 163 -10.41 0.63 -13.37
N THR A 164 -9.67 -0.34 -13.93
CA THR A 164 -8.33 -0.11 -14.50
C THR A 164 -8.36 0.39 -15.94
N THR A 165 -9.54 0.74 -16.47
CA THR A 165 -9.76 1.22 -17.84
C THR A 165 -9.23 0.29 -18.94
N VAL A 166 -9.11 -1.02 -18.67
CA VAL A 166 -8.66 -2.02 -19.66
C VAL A 166 -9.82 -2.42 -20.56
N GLY A 167 -10.95 -2.81 -19.95
CA GLY A 167 -12.20 -3.07 -20.65
C GLY A 167 -12.11 -4.03 -21.84
N TYR A 168 -11.77 -5.30 -21.60
CA TYR A 168 -11.65 -6.32 -22.66
C TYR A 168 -12.93 -6.52 -23.49
N GLY A 169 -14.10 -6.18 -22.95
CA GLY A 169 -15.38 -6.25 -23.65
C GLY A 169 -16.00 -7.66 -23.70
N ASP A 170 -15.35 -8.63 -23.06
CA ASP A 170 -15.85 -9.99 -22.82
C ASP A 170 -17.11 -10.01 -21.94
N MET A 171 -17.21 -9.05 -21.02
CA MET A 171 -18.36 -8.87 -20.14
C MET A 171 -18.83 -7.41 -20.18
N THR A 172 -20.13 -7.21 -20.42
CA THR A 172 -20.74 -5.87 -20.51
C THR A 172 -22.11 -5.85 -19.84
N PRO A 173 -22.45 -4.76 -19.11
CA PRO A 173 -23.74 -4.63 -18.44
C PRO A 173 -24.88 -4.44 -19.45
N LYS A 174 -25.88 -5.32 -19.38
CA LYS A 174 -27.06 -5.27 -20.25
C LYS A 174 -28.23 -4.58 -19.55
N THR A 175 -28.31 -4.66 -18.24
CA THR A 175 -29.37 -4.10 -17.41
C THR A 175 -29.14 -2.63 -17.05
N GLY A 176 -30.21 -1.90 -16.75
CA GLY A 176 -30.13 -0.51 -16.30
C GLY A 176 -29.31 -0.34 -15.02
N LEU A 177 -29.49 -1.23 -14.04
CA LEU A 177 -28.74 -1.22 -12.78
C LEU A 177 -27.25 -1.56 -13.00
N GLY A 178 -26.93 -2.54 -13.84
CA GLY A 178 -25.55 -2.86 -14.21
C GLY A 178 -24.85 -1.70 -14.90
N ARG A 179 -25.56 -0.96 -15.77
CA ARG A 179 -25.02 0.24 -16.44
C ARG A 179 -24.75 1.39 -15.49
N ILE A 180 -25.63 1.63 -14.51
CA ILE A 180 -25.38 2.65 -13.47
C ILE A 180 -24.13 2.28 -12.66
N ALA A 181 -23.99 1.02 -12.24
CA ALA A 181 -22.78 0.55 -11.55
C ALA A 181 -21.51 0.76 -12.39
N ALA A 182 -21.60 0.53 -13.69
CA ALA A 182 -20.50 0.73 -14.63
C ALA A 182 -20.09 2.20 -14.74
N ILE A 183 -21.05 3.12 -14.90
CA ILE A 183 -20.78 4.57 -15.00
C ILE A 183 -20.06 5.05 -13.73
N VAL A 184 -20.56 4.69 -12.55
CA VAL A 184 -19.93 5.06 -11.27
C VAL A 184 -18.52 4.48 -11.20
N LEU A 185 -18.33 3.22 -11.59
CA LEU A 185 -17.04 2.56 -11.53
C LEU A 185 -16.02 3.16 -12.50
N MET A 186 -16.43 3.57 -13.70
CA MET A 186 -15.58 4.24 -14.68
C MET A 186 -15.09 5.59 -14.16
N LEU A 187 -15.96 6.40 -13.53
CA LEU A 187 -15.57 7.67 -12.92
C LEU A 187 -14.53 7.47 -11.80
N VAL A 188 -14.73 6.46 -10.96
CA VAL A 188 -13.78 6.08 -9.90
C VAL A 188 -12.44 5.63 -10.49
N GLY A 189 -12.46 4.85 -11.57
CA GLY A 189 -11.25 4.37 -12.25
C GLY A 189 -10.39 5.51 -12.80
N ILE A 190 -11.00 6.46 -13.52
CA ILE A 190 -10.29 7.64 -14.04
C ILE A 190 -9.73 8.50 -12.89
N GLY A 191 -10.53 8.73 -11.85
CA GLY A 191 -10.08 9.47 -10.66
C GLY A 191 -8.92 8.78 -9.95
N PHE A 192 -8.92 7.45 -9.90
CA PHE A 192 -7.84 6.65 -9.32
C PHE A 192 -6.51 6.84 -10.05
N VAL A 193 -6.53 6.76 -11.40
CA VAL A 193 -5.34 7.00 -12.22
C VAL A 193 -4.84 8.44 -12.04
N GLY A 194 -5.75 9.43 -12.05
CA GLY A 194 -5.39 10.83 -11.84
C GLY A 194 -4.73 11.08 -10.47
N MET A 195 -5.24 10.45 -9.42
CA MET A 195 -4.69 10.61 -8.08
C MET A 195 -3.34 9.91 -7.88
N LEU A 196 -3.14 8.77 -8.53
CA LEU A 196 -1.83 8.12 -8.59
C LEU A 196 -0.79 9.01 -9.28
N THR A 197 -1.12 9.54 -10.46
CA THR A 197 -0.25 10.46 -11.19
C THR A 197 0.08 11.69 -10.35
N SER A 198 -0.93 12.33 -9.75
CA SER A 198 -0.74 13.49 -8.87
C SER A 198 0.17 13.17 -7.67
N SER A 199 0.02 12.01 -7.05
CA SER A 199 0.85 11.61 -5.91
C SER A 199 2.31 11.41 -6.32
N ILE A 200 2.55 10.80 -7.48
CA ILE A 200 3.89 10.62 -8.04
C ILE A 200 4.51 11.99 -8.35
N THR A 201 3.78 12.86 -9.05
CA THR A 201 4.25 14.22 -9.36
C THR A 201 4.60 14.99 -8.09
N ASN A 202 3.72 14.97 -7.08
CA ASN A 202 3.98 15.64 -5.80
C ASN A 202 5.22 15.11 -5.07
N PHE A 203 5.51 13.81 -5.18
CA PHE A 203 6.72 13.22 -4.61
C PHE A 203 7.99 13.80 -5.25
N PHE A 204 8.02 13.89 -6.58
CA PHE A 204 9.16 14.46 -7.31
C PHE A 204 9.28 15.98 -7.09
N THR A 205 8.18 16.73 -7.23
CA THR A 205 8.19 18.18 -7.05
C THR A 205 8.62 18.60 -5.64
N ASN A 206 8.20 17.87 -4.59
CA ASN A 206 8.66 18.15 -3.24
C ASN A 206 10.17 17.96 -3.09
N GLN A 207 10.74 16.93 -3.73
CA GLN A 207 12.18 16.70 -3.71
C GLN A 207 12.95 17.82 -4.40
N ASP A 208 12.44 18.28 -5.55
CA ASP A 208 13.04 19.39 -6.31
C ASP A 208 12.96 20.70 -5.53
N GLN A 209 11.84 21.00 -4.88
CA GLN A 209 11.72 22.19 -4.03
C GLN A 209 12.67 22.16 -2.82
N ILE A 210 12.90 20.99 -2.23
CA ILE A 210 13.86 20.85 -1.13
C ILE A 210 15.29 21.14 -1.62
N ASN A 211 15.65 20.64 -2.81
CA ASN A 211 16.96 20.89 -3.39
C ASN A 211 17.14 22.37 -3.75
N LEU A 212 16.15 22.98 -4.40
CA LEU A 212 16.16 24.39 -4.77
C LEU A 212 16.26 25.31 -3.54
N LYS A 213 15.53 25.01 -2.46
CA LYS A 213 15.64 25.78 -1.20
C LYS A 213 17.02 25.67 -0.56
N LYS A 214 17.70 24.54 -0.69
CA LYS A 214 19.08 24.38 -0.20
C LYS A 214 20.05 25.21 -1.02
N GLU A 215 19.91 25.21 -2.34
CA GLU A 215 20.76 25.98 -3.26
C GLU A 215 20.59 27.50 -3.05
N ILE A 216 19.35 27.97 -2.90
CA ILE A 216 19.08 29.38 -2.56
C ILE A 216 19.72 29.74 -1.22
N ARG A 217 19.66 28.85 -0.21
CA ARG A 217 20.26 29.10 1.09
C ARG A 217 21.79 29.20 0.99
N SER A 218 22.45 28.31 0.24
CA SER A 218 23.91 28.37 0.07
C SER A 218 24.35 29.64 -0.67
N LEU A 219 23.62 30.06 -1.71
CA LEU A 219 23.90 31.31 -2.42
C LEU A 219 23.71 32.54 -1.53
N HIS A 220 22.71 32.51 -0.64
CA HIS A 220 22.48 33.60 0.31
C HIS A 220 23.60 33.70 1.37
N GLU A 221 24.07 32.55 1.86
CA GLU A 221 25.21 32.48 2.78
C GLU A 221 26.50 33.00 2.12
N GLU A 222 26.75 32.62 0.86
CA GLU A 222 27.91 33.09 0.10
C GLU A 222 27.88 34.61 -0.15
N ASN A 223 26.73 35.15 -0.58
CA ASN A 223 26.56 36.60 -0.73
C ASN A 223 26.77 37.36 0.58
N THR A 224 26.30 36.82 1.70
CA THR A 224 26.48 37.45 3.02
C THR A 224 27.98 37.49 3.40
N GLN A 225 28.73 36.43 3.09
CA GLN A 225 30.18 36.41 3.31
C GLN A 225 30.93 37.38 2.40
N ILE A 226 30.55 37.50 1.13
CA ILE A 226 31.14 38.46 0.19
C ILE A 226 30.91 39.90 0.68
N MET A 227 29.68 40.23 1.09
CA MET A 227 29.36 41.55 1.63
C MET A 227 30.17 41.86 2.90
N LYS A 228 30.32 40.89 3.80
CA LYS A 228 31.13 41.08 5.01
C LYS A 228 32.60 41.36 4.68
N LYS A 229 33.20 40.60 3.76
CA LYS A 229 34.57 40.83 3.29
C LYS A 229 34.75 42.19 2.62
N LEU A 230 33.78 42.63 1.82
CA LEU A 230 33.81 43.96 1.21
C LEU A 230 33.78 45.07 2.26
N THR A 231 32.95 44.93 3.30
CA THR A 231 32.90 45.89 4.41
C THR A 231 34.18 45.91 5.22
N GLU A 232 34.78 44.73 5.50
CA GLU A 232 36.08 44.63 6.17
C GLU A 232 37.19 45.32 5.36
N LEU A 233 37.28 45.06 4.05
CA LEU A 233 38.26 45.73 3.17
C LEU A 233 38.05 47.25 3.10
N GLN A 234 36.80 47.70 3.00
CA GLN A 234 36.47 49.13 3.03
C GLN A 234 36.88 49.79 4.36
N SER A 235 36.75 49.10 5.49
CA SER A 235 37.22 49.62 6.77
C SER A 235 38.75 49.71 6.85
N MET A 236 39.47 48.69 6.37
CA MET A 236 40.93 48.70 6.33
C MET A 236 41.48 49.84 5.47
N MET A 237 40.87 50.10 4.31
CA MET A 237 41.26 51.21 3.43
C MET A 237 41.02 52.60 4.05
N LYS A 238 40.12 52.71 5.02
CA LYS A 238 39.74 53.99 5.64
C LYS A 238 40.62 54.34 6.85
N ASP A 239 41.31 53.35 7.41
CA ASP A 239 42.25 53.51 8.52
C ASP A 239 43.70 53.78 8.05
N ASP A 240 43.98 53.56 6.76
CA ASP A 240 45.30 53.80 6.13
C ASP A 240 45.46 55.24 5.56
N ASP A 241 44.40 56.06 5.57
CA ASP A 241 44.37 57.49 5.20
C ASP A 241 44.37 58.40 6.45
#